data_AF-A0A9P3H590-F1
#
_entry.id   AF-A0A9P3H590-F1
#
_cell.length_a   1.000
_cell.length_b   1.000
_cell.length_c   1.000
_cell.angle_alpha   90.00
_cell.angle_beta   90.00
_cell.angle_gamma   90.00
#
_symmetry.space_group_name_H-M   'P 1'
#
loop_
_entity.id
_entity.type
_entity.pdbx_description
1 polymer ?
#
loop_
_entity_poly.entity_id
_entity_poly.type
_entity_poly.pdbx_seq_one_letter_code
_entity_poly.pdbx_strand_id
1 'polypeptide(L)'
;MASRLRPLAPALRILPRSASAAISSASAARRSLSLKSFFTSRKPESKDAAFTSRFEPVLEQADLFHPLSKSPLAPVRTKAEWINAHGSCPVCKEHDHPEHKNSKRPVFECPDCGYPTHCSEEHYKADKEHHKHVCGILREVNEDEHDLRSGRRMKEFEFPGAQHRDEAVNLSNWDTFLYTRGFLSMNSERSMRHVSHVLTYPLTIGSVLHQSSPYQLGKDLTVEGLKSLAALRHTLHPAMLPGITQNQDLRSTATHTVRIFCLGARAESHLPPHIYMQLAYLFPSTAFQIHFVGPDAIPPHTKSKEPHQHVHYEQMTFVYDSSRYESYHAEAGPFNPYYDVFFLFSPGLSHPATKEMWKPTLPLLLDTKCAIFGTGFDEKDVMNDVNEIENSGFELDWLMKPRENAFRSLKHEINMTDVRQSAQCNWGIWGIRGRRYDVKPSDQ
;
A
#
# COMPACT_ATOMS: atom_id res chain seq x y z
N MET A 1 9.01 15.50 71.67
CA MET A 1 8.12 16.44 70.95
C MET A 1 7.55 15.66 69.76
N ALA A 2 6.26 15.32 69.67
CA ALA A 2 5.10 16.21 69.46
C ALA A 2 5.29 17.13 68.22
N SER A 3 4.40 17.27 67.23
CA SER A 3 3.15 16.56 66.86
C SER A 3 2.77 17.03 65.41
N ARG A 4 1.92 16.44 64.55
CA ARG A 4 0.77 15.50 64.61
C ARG A 4 0.74 14.58 63.36
N LEU A 5 -0.08 13.53 63.41
CA LEU A 5 -0.72 12.87 62.24
C LEU A 5 -2.20 13.26 62.17
N ARG A 6 -2.80 13.39 60.98
CA ARG A 6 -4.18 12.97 60.58
C ARG A 6 -4.53 13.38 59.12
N PRO A 7 -5.51 12.72 58.45
CA PRO A 7 -5.23 12.15 57.11
C PRO A 7 -6.38 12.25 56.07
N LEU A 8 -6.22 11.47 54.97
CA LEU A 8 -7.26 10.94 54.05
C LEU A 8 -8.00 11.88 53.08
N ALA A 9 -7.80 11.66 51.77
CA ALA A 9 -8.87 11.52 50.76
C ALA A 9 -8.37 10.65 49.57
N PRO A 10 -9.22 9.84 48.89
CA PRO A 10 -8.77 8.81 47.94
C PRO A 10 -8.94 9.16 46.45
N ALA A 11 -8.46 8.26 45.59
CA ALA A 11 -8.41 8.38 44.13
C ALA A 11 -9.77 8.60 43.43
N LEU A 12 -9.77 9.50 42.43
CA LEU A 12 -10.86 9.67 41.47
C LEU A 12 -10.84 8.56 40.41
N ARG A 13 -11.62 7.51 40.64
CA ARG A 13 -12.01 6.55 39.58
C ARG A 13 -13.05 7.21 38.66
N ILE A 14 -12.70 7.44 37.41
CA ILE A 14 -13.66 7.80 36.36
C ILE A 14 -14.35 6.51 35.90
N LEU A 15 -15.65 6.39 36.17
CA LEU A 15 -16.48 5.27 35.75
C LEU A 15 -16.97 5.47 34.30
N PRO A 16 -16.97 4.43 33.44
CA PRO A 16 -17.62 4.50 32.14
C PRO A 16 -19.14 4.49 32.31
N ARG A 17 -19.82 5.36 31.56
CA ARG A 17 -21.27 5.56 31.62
C ARG A 17 -21.96 4.51 30.74
N SER A 18 -22.58 3.50 31.34
CA SER A 18 -23.30 2.43 30.64
C SER A 18 -24.67 2.91 30.13
N ALA A 19 -24.80 3.10 28.83
CA ALA A 19 -26.10 3.28 28.18
C ALA A 19 -26.71 1.90 27.86
N SER A 20 -27.69 1.46 28.64
CA SER A 20 -28.41 0.21 28.38
C SER A 20 -29.50 0.43 27.33
N ALA A 21 -29.33 -0.13 26.13
CA ALA A 21 -30.39 -0.21 25.12
C ALA A 21 -31.17 -1.51 25.30
N ALA A 22 -32.49 -1.41 25.48
CA ALA A 22 -33.34 -2.57 25.75
C ALA A 22 -33.58 -3.42 24.49
N ILE A 23 -33.37 -4.73 24.61
CA ILE A 23 -33.73 -5.71 23.58
C ILE A 23 -35.22 -6.02 23.71
N SER A 24 -36.02 -5.67 22.70
CA SER A 24 -37.41 -6.11 22.59
C SER A 24 -37.51 -7.28 21.62
N SER A 25 -37.73 -8.48 22.16
CA SER A 25 -38.13 -9.64 21.37
C SER A 25 -39.62 -9.55 21.05
N ALA A 26 -39.98 -9.75 19.78
CA ALA A 26 -41.36 -9.91 19.34
C ALA A 26 -41.45 -11.10 18.37
N SER A 27 -42.33 -12.03 18.70
CA SER A 27 -42.45 -13.35 18.08
C SER A 27 -43.30 -13.34 16.79
N ALA A 28 -43.16 -14.41 16.02
CA ALA A 28 -43.93 -14.64 14.81
C ALA A 28 -45.46 -14.68 15.06
N ALA A 29 -46.23 -14.04 14.18
CA ALA A 29 -47.67 -14.21 14.08
C ALA A 29 -48.09 -14.43 12.62
N ARG A 30 -48.44 -15.68 12.27
CA ARG A 30 -49.14 -15.99 11.01
C ARG A 30 -50.59 -15.52 11.12
N ARG A 31 -51.09 -14.76 10.13
CA ARG A 31 -52.52 -14.73 9.77
C ARG A 31 -52.68 -14.69 8.25
N SER A 32 -53.81 -15.23 7.79
CA SER A 32 -54.04 -15.65 6.41
C SER A 32 -55.38 -15.13 5.87
N LEU A 33 -55.46 -15.10 4.53
CA LEU A 33 -56.68 -14.97 3.70
C LEU A 33 -57.43 -13.62 3.71
N SER A 34 -57.50 -12.99 2.54
CA SER A 34 -58.78 -12.87 1.81
C SER A 34 -58.53 -12.63 0.31
N LEU A 35 -59.53 -12.93 -0.52
CA LEU A 35 -59.43 -13.05 -1.98
C LEU A 35 -60.60 -12.30 -2.67
N LYS A 36 -60.26 -11.55 -3.75
CA LYS A 36 -61.03 -11.24 -4.98
C LYS A 36 -61.29 -9.75 -5.31
N SER A 37 -60.84 -9.37 -6.52
CA SER A 37 -61.38 -8.35 -7.43
C SER A 37 -61.28 -6.87 -6.97
N PHE A 38 -61.03 -5.86 -7.81
CA PHE A 38 -61.38 -5.68 -9.22
C PHE A 38 -60.27 -5.04 -10.09
N PHE A 39 -60.46 -5.14 -11.41
CA PHE A 39 -59.59 -4.61 -12.47
C PHE A 39 -59.45 -3.08 -12.46
N THR A 40 -58.20 -2.58 -12.40
CA THR A 40 -57.80 -1.35 -13.09
C THR A 40 -56.35 -1.47 -13.55
N SER A 41 -56.12 -1.31 -14.86
CA SER A 41 -54.76 -1.24 -15.41
C SER A 41 -54.12 0.12 -15.10
N ARG A 42 -53.09 0.13 -14.26
CA ARG A 42 -52.10 1.21 -14.18
C ARG A 42 -50.71 0.58 -14.08
N LYS A 43 -49.79 1.03 -14.95
CA LYS A 43 -48.37 0.64 -14.90
C LYS A 43 -47.82 0.99 -13.50
N PRO A 44 -47.08 0.09 -12.82
CA PRO A 44 -46.28 0.50 -11.68
C PRO A 44 -45.10 1.32 -12.19
N GLU A 45 -44.97 2.56 -11.73
CA GLU A 45 -43.68 3.25 -11.77
C GLU A 45 -42.74 2.50 -10.83
N SER A 46 -41.74 1.82 -11.40
CA SER A 46 -40.71 1.14 -10.63
C SER A 46 -39.88 2.16 -9.86
N LYS A 47 -40.14 2.30 -8.55
CA LYS A 47 -39.27 3.00 -7.60
C LYS A 47 -38.00 2.22 -7.25
N ASP A 48 -37.57 1.34 -8.16
CA ASP A 48 -36.28 0.64 -8.16
C ASP A 48 -35.28 1.34 -9.08
N ALA A 49 -35.40 2.67 -9.22
CA ALA A 49 -34.28 3.54 -9.57
C ALA A 49 -33.31 3.61 -8.38
N ALA A 50 -32.73 2.45 -8.05
CA ALA A 50 -31.53 2.35 -7.24
C ALA A 50 -30.44 3.24 -7.86
N PHE A 51 -29.47 3.63 -7.04
CA PHE A 51 -28.41 4.60 -7.32
C PHE A 51 -27.44 4.14 -8.43
N THR A 52 -27.93 4.00 -9.67
CA THR A 52 -27.13 3.81 -10.88
C THR A 52 -26.84 5.19 -11.44
N SER A 53 -25.71 5.77 -11.07
CA SER A 53 -25.26 7.05 -11.61
C SER A 53 -25.09 6.94 -13.12
N ARG A 54 -25.96 7.62 -13.88
CA ARG A 54 -25.89 7.76 -15.34
C ARG A 54 -24.78 8.73 -15.75
N PHE A 55 -23.53 8.36 -15.47
CA PHE A 55 -22.39 8.96 -16.12
C PHE A 55 -22.04 8.06 -17.32
N GLU A 56 -22.40 8.51 -18.51
CA GLU A 56 -21.77 7.99 -19.72
C GLU A 56 -20.26 8.27 -19.62
N PRO A 57 -19.39 7.31 -19.96
CA PRO A 57 -17.96 7.49 -19.83
C PRO A 57 -17.50 8.61 -20.76
N VAL A 58 -16.58 9.44 -20.29
CA VAL A 58 -15.94 10.54 -21.03
C VAL A 58 -15.11 10.00 -22.20
N LEU A 59 -14.63 8.75 -22.08
CA LEU A 59 -13.84 8.06 -23.10
C LEU A 59 -14.33 6.62 -23.31
N GLU A 60 -14.43 6.22 -24.57
CA GLU A 60 -14.72 4.84 -24.93
C GLU A 60 -13.48 3.95 -24.76
N GLN A 61 -13.69 2.68 -24.43
CA GLN A 61 -12.60 1.72 -24.19
C GLN A 61 -11.79 1.35 -25.43
N ALA A 62 -12.32 1.65 -26.62
CA ALA A 62 -11.62 1.48 -27.89
C ALA A 62 -10.75 2.71 -28.26
N ASP A 63 -10.96 3.86 -27.62
CA ASP A 63 -10.31 5.14 -27.96
C ASP A 63 -9.68 5.80 -26.71
N LEU A 64 -8.74 5.08 -26.11
CA LEU A 64 -7.99 5.52 -24.92
C LEU A 64 -6.64 6.18 -25.25
N PHE A 65 -6.21 6.13 -26.51
CA PHE A 65 -4.91 6.66 -26.93
C PHE A 65 -5.04 8.06 -27.53
N HIS A 66 -4.61 9.07 -26.77
CA HIS A 66 -4.55 10.46 -27.24
C HIS A 66 -3.14 11.04 -27.02
N PRO A 67 -2.58 11.82 -27.95
CA PRO A 67 -1.38 12.62 -27.68
C PRO A 67 -1.63 13.55 -26.48
N LEU A 68 -0.66 13.65 -25.57
CA LEU A 68 -0.87 14.25 -24.25
C LEU A 68 -1.37 15.71 -24.34
N SER A 69 -0.85 16.50 -25.28
CA SER A 69 -1.28 17.89 -25.55
C SER A 69 -2.72 18.00 -26.09
N LYS A 70 -3.20 16.98 -26.82
CA LYS A 70 -4.51 16.94 -27.49
C LYS A 70 -5.56 16.16 -26.72
N SER A 71 -5.17 15.51 -25.62
CA SER A 71 -6.08 14.75 -24.76
C SER A 71 -7.34 15.55 -24.41
N PRO A 72 -8.55 14.96 -24.46
CA PRO A 72 -9.76 15.63 -23.99
C PRO A 72 -9.73 15.93 -22.48
N LEU A 73 -8.90 15.21 -21.72
CA LEU A 73 -8.77 15.33 -20.28
C LEU A 73 -7.82 16.46 -19.87
N ALA A 74 -8.33 17.49 -19.19
CA ALA A 74 -7.52 18.62 -18.73
C ALA A 74 -6.28 18.22 -17.89
N PRO A 75 -6.36 17.27 -16.93
CA PRO A 75 -5.17 16.86 -16.16
C PRO A 75 -4.04 16.25 -17.00
N VAL A 76 -4.37 15.58 -18.11
CA VAL A 76 -3.39 14.98 -19.02
C VAL A 76 -2.70 16.07 -19.85
N ARG A 77 -3.44 17.08 -20.31
CA ARG A 77 -2.85 18.26 -20.97
C ARG A 77 -1.92 19.05 -20.05
N THR A 78 -2.30 19.27 -18.79
CA THR A 78 -1.42 19.93 -17.80
C THR A 78 -0.14 19.12 -17.52
N LYS A 79 -0.21 17.79 -17.56
CA LYS A 79 1.00 16.93 -17.51
C LYS A 79 1.88 17.13 -18.75
N ALA A 80 1.28 17.22 -19.95
CA ALA A 80 2.00 17.56 -21.19
C ALA A 80 2.73 18.91 -21.08
N GLU A 81 2.02 19.96 -20.62
CA GLU A 81 2.57 21.30 -20.39
C GLU A 81 3.73 21.27 -19.39
N TRP A 82 3.62 20.48 -18.31
CA TRP A 82 4.68 20.34 -17.32
C TRP A 82 5.94 19.68 -17.89
N ILE A 83 5.78 18.57 -18.65
CA ILE A 83 6.89 17.88 -19.32
C ILE A 83 7.52 18.80 -20.38
N ASN A 84 6.73 19.57 -21.13
CA ASN A 84 7.24 20.56 -22.07
C ASN A 84 7.98 21.72 -21.38
N ALA A 85 7.67 22.04 -20.12
CA ALA A 85 8.33 23.12 -19.38
C ALA A 85 9.61 22.68 -18.65
N HIS A 86 9.66 21.45 -18.12
CA HIS A 86 10.73 20.97 -17.23
C HIS A 86 11.50 19.76 -17.78
N GLY A 87 10.96 19.09 -18.80
CA GLY A 87 11.60 17.95 -19.45
C GLY A 87 12.81 18.34 -20.29
N SER A 88 13.59 17.34 -20.67
CA SER A 88 14.83 17.52 -21.44
C SER A 88 14.92 16.56 -22.63
N CYS A 89 15.28 17.07 -23.81
CA CYS A 89 15.52 16.25 -25.00
C CYS A 89 16.81 15.41 -24.84
N PRO A 90 16.79 14.10 -25.15
CA PRO A 90 17.94 13.21 -24.99
C PRO A 90 19.13 13.60 -25.89
N VAL A 91 18.89 13.71 -27.19
CA VAL A 91 19.90 14.09 -28.21
C VAL A 91 20.64 15.39 -27.88
N CYS A 92 19.95 16.37 -27.28
CA CYS A 92 20.57 17.64 -26.87
C CYS A 92 21.54 17.52 -25.68
N LYS A 93 21.53 16.41 -24.94
CA LYS A 93 22.47 16.15 -23.83
C LYS A 93 23.72 15.41 -24.30
N GLU A 94 23.60 14.63 -25.37
CA GLU A 94 24.69 13.79 -25.88
C GLU A 94 25.59 14.55 -26.86
N HIS A 95 25.01 15.45 -27.66
CA HIS A 95 25.78 16.37 -28.51
C HIS A 95 26.07 17.67 -27.78
N ASP A 96 27.20 17.70 -27.07
CA ASP A 96 27.78 18.89 -26.39
C ASP A 96 28.35 19.90 -27.42
N HIS A 97 27.51 20.33 -28.36
CA HIS A 97 27.83 21.36 -29.34
C HIS A 97 27.83 22.74 -28.66
N PRO A 98 28.76 23.65 -29.04
CA PRO A 98 28.92 24.95 -28.36
C PRO A 98 27.70 25.89 -28.45
N GLU A 99 26.77 25.65 -29.37
CA GLU A 99 25.48 26.36 -29.47
C GLU A 99 24.36 25.75 -28.60
N HIS A 100 24.57 24.61 -27.95
CA HIS A 100 23.56 23.82 -27.24
C HIS A 100 23.91 23.56 -25.77
N LYS A 101 24.56 24.52 -25.10
CA LYS A 101 24.84 24.49 -23.64
C LYS A 101 23.62 24.28 -22.73
N ASN A 102 22.41 24.39 -23.24
CA ASN A 102 21.17 24.08 -22.52
C ASN A 102 20.40 23.00 -23.30
N SER A 103 20.10 21.88 -22.63
CA SER A 103 19.22 20.84 -23.20
C SER A 103 17.86 21.46 -23.56
N LYS A 104 17.48 21.36 -24.84
CA LYS A 104 16.21 21.89 -25.32
C LYS A 104 15.05 21.09 -24.72
N ARG A 105 13.96 21.79 -24.41
CA ARG A 105 12.70 21.20 -23.92
C ARG A 105 12.09 20.25 -24.96
N PRO A 106 11.44 19.15 -24.54
CA PRO A 106 10.64 18.34 -25.45
C PRO A 106 9.41 19.14 -25.89
N VAL A 107 9.08 19.07 -27.17
CA VAL A 107 7.94 19.73 -27.82
C VAL A 107 7.32 18.81 -28.88
N PHE A 108 8.14 17.97 -29.50
CA PHE A 108 7.70 16.92 -30.42
C PHE A 108 7.12 15.73 -29.63
N GLU A 109 5.82 15.51 -29.80
CA GLU A 109 5.11 14.33 -29.30
C GLU A 109 5.31 13.14 -30.25
N CYS A 110 5.71 11.99 -29.71
CA CYS A 110 5.84 10.78 -30.51
C CYS A 110 4.45 10.28 -30.94
N PRO A 111 4.22 9.95 -32.23
CA PRO A 111 2.91 9.49 -32.71
C PRO A 111 2.48 8.14 -32.12
N ASP A 112 3.43 7.28 -31.72
CA ASP A 112 3.14 5.91 -31.27
C ASP A 112 2.80 5.80 -29.78
N CYS A 113 3.35 6.70 -28.93
CA CYS A 113 3.12 6.73 -27.49
C CYS A 113 2.45 8.02 -26.97
N GLY A 114 2.34 9.06 -27.79
CA GLY A 114 1.65 10.32 -27.48
C GLY A 114 2.41 11.28 -26.56
N TYR A 115 3.57 10.89 -26.03
CA TYR A 115 4.36 11.68 -25.09
C TYR A 115 5.31 12.67 -25.79
N PRO A 116 5.46 13.91 -25.25
CA PRO A 116 6.52 14.83 -25.66
C PRO A 116 7.88 14.29 -25.20
N THR A 117 8.75 13.97 -26.16
CA THR A 117 10.01 13.25 -25.91
C THR A 117 11.24 13.98 -26.44
N HIS A 118 11.08 14.71 -27.56
CA HIS A 118 12.18 15.35 -28.28
C HIS A 118 11.87 16.82 -28.56
N CYS A 119 12.88 17.67 -28.76
CA CYS A 119 12.64 19.07 -29.11
C CYS A 119 12.22 19.26 -30.59
N SER A 120 12.53 18.30 -31.46
CA SER A 120 12.20 18.32 -32.89
C SER A 120 12.01 16.90 -33.44
N GLU A 121 11.35 16.78 -34.59
CA GLU A 121 11.19 15.53 -35.32
C GLU A 121 12.55 14.94 -35.78
N GLU A 122 13.52 15.80 -36.10
CA GLU A 122 14.88 15.41 -36.47
C GLU A 122 15.59 14.68 -35.32
N HIS A 123 15.48 15.21 -34.09
CA HIS A 123 16.06 14.57 -32.91
C HIS A 123 15.34 13.25 -32.58
N TYR A 124 14.01 13.18 -32.76
CA TYR A 124 13.26 11.92 -32.63
C TYR A 124 13.70 10.86 -33.65
N LYS A 125 13.99 11.27 -34.90
CA LYS A 125 14.53 10.37 -35.93
C LYS A 125 15.95 9.90 -35.62
N ALA A 126 16.78 10.74 -35.01
CA ALA A 126 18.13 10.39 -34.58
C ALA A 126 18.14 9.38 -33.41
N ASP A 127 17.26 9.55 -32.42
CA ASP A 127 17.18 8.70 -31.22
C ASP A 127 16.21 7.51 -31.35
N LYS A 128 15.75 7.19 -32.57
CA LYS A 128 14.61 6.30 -32.80
C LYS A 128 14.79 4.91 -32.17
N GLU A 129 16.00 4.35 -32.21
CA GLU A 129 16.26 3.01 -31.65
C GLU A 129 16.25 3.01 -30.12
N HIS A 130 16.84 4.00 -29.43
CA HIS A 130 16.73 4.06 -27.96
C HIS A 130 15.28 4.36 -27.54
N HIS A 131 14.61 5.27 -28.23
CA HIS A 131 13.21 5.60 -27.94
C HIS A 131 12.29 4.37 -28.05
N LYS A 132 12.52 3.48 -29.03
CA LYS A 132 11.75 2.24 -29.23
C LYS A 132 11.67 1.35 -27.98
N HIS A 133 12.72 1.32 -27.15
CA HIS A 133 12.74 0.55 -25.90
C HIS A 133 11.79 1.10 -24.82
N VAL A 134 11.49 2.41 -24.83
CA VAL A 134 10.64 3.07 -23.82
C VAL A 134 9.27 3.45 -24.39
N CYS A 135 9.12 3.51 -25.71
CA CYS A 135 7.90 3.90 -26.42
C CYS A 135 6.68 3.06 -26.00
N GLY A 136 6.83 1.73 -25.87
CA GLY A 136 5.77 0.84 -25.41
C GLY A 136 5.27 1.17 -24.00
N ILE A 137 6.20 1.33 -23.05
CA ILE A 137 5.88 1.70 -21.65
C ILE A 137 5.18 3.07 -21.60
N LEU A 138 5.66 4.06 -22.37
CA LEU A 138 5.02 5.38 -22.45
C LEU A 138 3.59 5.30 -23.01
N ARG A 139 3.35 4.42 -23.97
CA ARG A 139 2.03 4.18 -24.53
C ARG A 139 1.09 3.52 -23.51
N GLU A 140 1.56 2.50 -22.80
CA GLU A 140 0.79 1.86 -21.72
C GLU A 140 0.40 2.89 -20.65
N VAL A 141 1.33 3.72 -20.19
CA VAL A 141 1.05 4.75 -19.17
C VAL A 141 0.09 5.82 -19.71
N ASN A 142 0.17 6.15 -21.00
CA ASN A 142 -0.78 7.06 -21.65
C ASN A 142 -2.21 6.47 -21.65
N GLU A 143 -2.38 5.23 -22.12
CA GLU A 143 -3.67 4.55 -22.18
C GLU A 143 -4.25 4.28 -20.77
N ASP A 144 -3.41 3.89 -19.80
CA ASP A 144 -3.79 3.70 -18.40
C ASP A 144 -4.28 5.01 -17.76
N GLU A 145 -3.62 6.15 -18.00
CA GLU A 145 -4.07 7.46 -17.47
C GLU A 145 -5.38 7.94 -18.07
N HIS A 146 -5.61 7.67 -19.35
CA HIS A 146 -6.89 7.94 -20.00
C HIS A 146 -7.99 7.03 -19.47
N ASP A 147 -7.71 5.75 -19.27
CA ASP A 147 -8.68 4.79 -18.75
C ASP A 147 -9.07 5.08 -17.29
N LEU A 148 -8.09 5.36 -16.42
CA LEU A 148 -8.31 5.77 -15.02
C LEU A 148 -9.11 7.08 -14.89
N ARG A 149 -9.17 7.89 -15.94
CA ARG A 149 -9.88 9.18 -15.99
C ARG A 149 -11.09 9.18 -16.93
N SER A 150 -11.38 8.06 -17.58
CA SER A 150 -12.50 7.88 -18.52
C SER A 150 -13.87 8.00 -17.86
N GLY A 151 -13.95 7.87 -16.53
CA GLY A 151 -15.22 7.84 -15.80
C GLY A 151 -16.00 6.52 -15.93
N ARG A 152 -15.44 5.49 -16.59
CA ARG A 152 -16.08 4.17 -16.63
C ARG A 152 -16.16 3.55 -15.23
N ARG A 153 -17.09 2.61 -15.06
CA ARG A 153 -17.08 1.70 -13.90
C ARG A 153 -15.89 0.75 -13.98
N MET A 154 -15.02 0.80 -12.98
CA MET A 154 -13.84 -0.06 -12.86
C MET A 154 -14.18 -1.31 -12.08
N LYS A 155 -14.57 -2.37 -12.81
CA LYS A 155 -14.85 -3.70 -12.23
C LYS A 155 -13.63 -4.27 -11.52
N GLU A 156 -12.43 -3.91 -11.98
CA GLU A 156 -11.18 -4.37 -11.40
C GLU A 156 -10.98 -3.87 -9.95
N PHE A 157 -11.65 -2.80 -9.54
CA PHE A 157 -11.66 -2.30 -8.16
C PHE A 157 -12.81 -2.87 -7.29
N GLU A 158 -13.61 -3.80 -7.81
CA GLU A 158 -14.63 -4.52 -7.04
C GLU A 158 -13.98 -5.72 -6.31
N PHE A 159 -13.38 -5.46 -5.15
CA PHE A 159 -12.62 -6.46 -4.41
C PHE A 159 -13.51 -7.42 -3.61
N PRO A 160 -13.12 -8.72 -3.50
CA PRO A 160 -13.87 -9.71 -2.73
C PRO A 160 -13.78 -9.45 -1.21
N GLY A 161 -14.83 -9.87 -0.49
CA GLY A 161 -14.86 -9.87 0.97
C GLY A 161 -14.02 -11.00 1.59
N ALA A 162 -14.33 -11.34 2.85
CA ALA A 162 -13.76 -12.50 3.54
C ALA A 162 -14.10 -13.83 2.83
N GLN A 163 -13.18 -14.79 2.88
CA GLN A 163 -13.36 -16.14 2.35
C GLN A 163 -13.82 -17.13 3.41
N HIS A 164 -14.30 -18.30 2.96
CA HIS A 164 -14.46 -19.43 3.88
C HIS A 164 -13.10 -19.91 4.40
N ARG A 165 -13.04 -20.42 5.64
CA ARG A 165 -11.78 -20.81 6.29
C ARG A 165 -11.05 -21.97 5.61
N ASP A 166 -11.76 -22.73 4.78
CA ASP A 166 -11.22 -23.88 4.03
C ASP A 166 -10.67 -23.49 2.65
N GLU A 167 -10.87 -22.24 2.20
CA GLU A 167 -10.32 -21.73 0.94
C GLU A 167 -8.84 -21.35 1.14
N ALA A 168 -7.94 -22.04 0.44
CA ALA A 168 -6.51 -21.81 0.53
C ALA A 168 -6.05 -20.69 -0.43
N VAL A 169 -5.42 -19.64 0.12
CA VAL A 169 -4.84 -18.55 -0.67
C VAL A 169 -3.44 -18.90 -1.17
N ASN A 170 -3.24 -18.78 -2.48
CA ASN A 170 -1.93 -18.92 -3.13
C ASN A 170 -1.30 -17.54 -3.35
N LEU A 171 -0.09 -17.32 -2.81
CA LEU A 171 0.63 -16.05 -2.91
C LEU A 171 1.83 -16.11 -3.88
N SER A 172 1.87 -17.09 -4.80
CA SER A 172 3.03 -17.29 -5.70
C SER A 172 3.22 -16.15 -6.70
N ASN A 173 2.13 -15.58 -7.22
CA ASN A 173 2.11 -14.46 -8.16
C ASN A 173 0.73 -13.78 -8.16
N TRP A 174 0.60 -12.67 -8.88
CA TRP A 174 -0.66 -11.92 -9.00
C TRP A 174 -1.83 -12.77 -9.50
N ASP A 175 -1.66 -13.55 -10.56
CA ASP A 175 -2.77 -14.31 -11.18
C ASP A 175 -3.33 -15.39 -10.25
N THR A 176 -2.45 -16.19 -9.62
CA THR A 176 -2.85 -17.24 -8.68
C THR A 176 -3.46 -16.65 -7.41
N PHE A 177 -2.99 -15.49 -6.95
CA PHE A 177 -3.59 -14.75 -5.85
C PHE A 177 -5.00 -14.26 -6.19
N LEU A 178 -5.17 -13.51 -7.28
CA LEU A 178 -6.46 -12.93 -7.67
C LEU A 178 -7.50 -14.03 -7.91
N TYR A 179 -7.09 -15.14 -8.55
CA TYR A 179 -7.93 -16.32 -8.73
C TYR A 179 -8.33 -16.96 -7.39
N THR A 180 -7.36 -17.31 -6.54
CA THR A 180 -7.66 -18.02 -5.26
C THR A 180 -8.42 -17.15 -4.26
N ARG A 181 -8.31 -15.82 -4.33
CA ARG A 181 -9.11 -14.88 -3.53
C ARG A 181 -10.52 -14.62 -4.07
N GLY A 182 -10.85 -15.07 -5.29
CA GLY A 182 -12.16 -14.80 -5.91
C GLY A 182 -12.35 -13.36 -6.40
N PHE A 183 -11.29 -12.71 -6.87
CA PHE A 183 -11.44 -11.44 -7.60
C PHE A 183 -12.16 -11.67 -8.94
N LEU A 184 -12.78 -10.61 -9.48
CA LEU A 184 -13.31 -10.66 -10.84
C LEU A 184 -12.18 -10.93 -11.86
N SER A 185 -12.49 -11.73 -12.89
CA SER A 185 -11.52 -12.12 -13.91
C SER A 185 -10.94 -10.91 -14.65
N MET A 186 -9.63 -10.72 -14.54
CA MET A 186 -8.93 -9.62 -15.23
C MET A 186 -8.70 -10.01 -16.69
N ASN A 187 -9.46 -9.40 -17.59
CA ASN A 187 -9.45 -9.74 -19.01
C ASN A 187 -8.40 -8.94 -19.83
N SER A 188 -7.61 -8.08 -19.18
CA SER A 188 -6.60 -7.26 -19.85
C SER A 188 -5.41 -6.95 -18.93
N GLU A 189 -4.23 -6.76 -19.52
CA GLU A 189 -3.02 -6.34 -18.80
C GLU A 189 -3.20 -4.98 -18.12
N ARG A 190 -3.96 -4.06 -18.74
CA ARG A 190 -4.32 -2.77 -18.13
C ARG A 190 -5.08 -2.93 -16.81
N SER A 191 -6.06 -3.83 -16.75
CA SER A 191 -6.77 -4.15 -15.50
C SER A 191 -5.82 -4.71 -14.43
N MET A 192 -4.85 -5.54 -14.84
CA MET A 192 -3.80 -6.04 -13.94
C MET A 192 -2.86 -4.93 -13.44
N ARG A 193 -2.44 -3.99 -14.30
CA ARG A 193 -1.66 -2.82 -13.93
C ARG A 193 -2.41 -1.94 -12.92
N HIS A 194 -3.68 -1.64 -13.17
CA HIS A 194 -4.53 -0.86 -12.26
C HIS A 194 -4.65 -1.50 -10.87
N VAL A 195 -4.93 -2.80 -10.80
CA VAL A 195 -5.18 -3.50 -9.53
C VAL A 195 -3.90 -3.77 -8.76
N SER A 196 -2.83 -4.21 -9.43
CA SER A 196 -1.54 -4.42 -8.78
C SER A 196 -0.98 -3.13 -8.16
N HIS A 197 -1.15 -1.99 -8.83
CA HIS A 197 -0.73 -0.68 -8.33
C HIS A 197 -1.42 -0.26 -7.02
N VAL A 198 -2.69 -0.64 -6.83
CA VAL A 198 -3.46 -0.32 -5.62
C VAL A 198 -3.21 -1.35 -4.50
N LEU A 199 -3.15 -2.64 -4.86
CA LEU A 199 -2.99 -3.74 -3.90
C LEU A 199 -1.53 -4.02 -3.49
N THR A 200 -0.53 -3.47 -4.19
CA THR A 200 0.89 -3.79 -3.93
C THR A 200 1.28 -3.58 -2.47
N TYR A 201 0.81 -2.52 -1.81
CA TYR A 201 1.17 -2.21 -0.42
C TYR A 201 0.64 -3.25 0.60
N PRO A 202 -0.70 -3.49 0.71
CA PRO A 202 -1.20 -4.52 1.63
C PRO A 202 -0.73 -5.93 1.27
N LEU A 203 -0.52 -6.26 -0.01
CA LEU A 203 -0.06 -7.60 -0.41
C LEU A 203 1.46 -7.80 -0.28
N THR A 204 2.27 -6.74 -0.33
CA THR A 204 3.68 -6.83 0.07
C THR A 204 3.76 -7.19 1.56
N ILE A 205 2.97 -6.53 2.41
CA ILE A 205 2.87 -6.88 3.84
C ILE A 205 2.36 -8.32 4.03
N GLY A 206 1.24 -8.66 3.38
CA GLY A 206 0.62 -9.98 3.47
C GLY A 206 1.55 -11.11 2.99
N SER A 207 2.22 -10.95 1.85
CA SER A 207 3.09 -11.98 1.28
C SER A 207 4.36 -12.25 2.11
N VAL A 208 4.88 -11.25 2.83
CA VAL A 208 5.97 -11.45 3.79
C VAL A 208 5.46 -12.16 5.05
N LEU A 209 4.33 -11.73 5.60
CA LEU A 209 3.84 -12.22 6.89
C LEU A 209 3.12 -13.58 6.82
N HIS A 210 2.42 -13.89 5.72
CA HIS A 210 1.56 -15.07 5.63
C HIS A 210 2.32 -16.39 5.61
N GLN A 211 1.69 -17.48 6.07
CA GLN A 211 2.30 -18.81 6.07
C GLN A 211 2.62 -19.36 4.67
N SER A 212 1.78 -19.11 3.65
CA SER A 212 2.02 -19.50 2.24
C SER A 212 2.85 -18.48 1.45
N SER A 213 3.74 -17.77 2.15
CA SER A 213 4.66 -16.78 1.58
C SER A 213 5.44 -17.29 0.36
N PRO A 214 5.60 -16.49 -0.72
CA PRO A 214 6.41 -16.87 -1.89
C PRO A 214 7.92 -16.79 -1.64
N TYR A 215 8.35 -16.32 -0.47
CA TYR A 215 9.75 -16.11 -0.10
C TYR A 215 10.34 -17.37 0.54
N GLN A 216 11.30 -18.01 -0.14
CA GLN A 216 11.88 -19.30 0.24
C GLN A 216 13.15 -19.16 1.10
N LEU A 217 13.36 -20.08 2.03
CA LEU A 217 14.60 -20.17 2.83
C LEU A 217 15.82 -20.42 1.92
N GLY A 218 16.94 -19.75 2.23
CA GLY A 218 18.23 -19.93 1.56
C GLY A 218 18.34 -19.20 0.22
N LYS A 219 17.26 -19.16 -0.55
CA LYS A 219 17.15 -18.34 -1.78
C LYS A 219 16.89 -16.86 -1.44
N ASP A 220 15.86 -16.61 -0.62
CA ASP A 220 15.29 -15.29 -0.41
C ASP A 220 15.42 -14.86 1.06
N LEU A 221 14.95 -15.72 1.96
CA LEU A 221 15.02 -15.54 3.41
C LEU A 221 16.32 -16.13 3.97
N THR A 222 16.94 -15.43 4.91
CA THR A 222 18.04 -15.97 5.72
C THR A 222 17.50 -16.83 6.87
N VAL A 223 18.40 -17.49 7.60
CA VAL A 223 18.05 -18.24 8.82
C VAL A 223 17.46 -17.29 9.89
N GLU A 224 18.02 -16.08 10.05
CA GLU A 224 17.48 -15.07 10.97
C GLU A 224 16.15 -14.48 10.50
N GLY A 225 15.97 -14.37 9.18
CA GLY A 225 14.69 -14.06 8.54
C GLY A 225 13.62 -15.07 8.92
N LEU A 226 13.90 -16.35 8.73
CA LEU A 226 12.97 -17.42 9.07
C LEU A 226 12.66 -17.46 10.57
N LYS A 227 13.66 -17.32 11.47
CA LYS A 227 13.42 -17.22 12.93
C LYS A 227 12.47 -16.07 13.28
N SER A 228 12.71 -14.89 12.70
CA SER A 228 11.91 -13.68 12.97
C SER A 228 10.48 -13.80 12.43
N LEU A 229 10.33 -14.33 11.20
CA LEU A 229 9.02 -14.53 10.59
C LEU A 229 8.26 -15.70 11.19
N ALA A 230 8.91 -16.76 11.67
CA ALA A 230 8.25 -17.87 12.36
C ALA A 230 7.59 -17.41 13.66
N ALA A 231 8.26 -16.53 14.42
CA ALA A 231 7.70 -15.89 15.61
C ALA A 231 6.41 -15.09 15.29
N LEU A 232 6.46 -14.21 14.29
CA LEU A 232 5.30 -13.43 13.84
C LEU A 232 4.19 -14.34 13.27
N ARG A 233 4.54 -15.36 12.48
CA ARG A 233 3.58 -16.32 11.88
C ARG A 233 2.84 -17.15 12.93
N HIS A 234 3.52 -17.54 14.01
CA HIS A 234 2.89 -18.24 15.14
C HIS A 234 1.82 -17.37 15.83
N THR A 235 2.07 -16.06 15.96
CA THR A 235 1.06 -15.08 16.43
C THR A 235 -0.10 -14.94 15.42
N LEU A 236 0.21 -14.80 14.13
CA LEU A 236 -0.75 -14.52 13.06
C LEU A 236 -1.65 -15.70 12.70
N HIS A 237 -1.17 -16.92 12.95
CA HIS A 237 -1.87 -18.18 12.70
C HIS A 237 -1.88 -19.03 13.99
N PRO A 238 -2.59 -18.60 15.05
CA PRO A 238 -2.62 -19.35 16.29
C PRO A 238 -3.27 -20.72 16.07
N ALA A 239 -2.64 -21.77 16.60
CA ALA A 239 -3.17 -23.12 16.51
C ALA A 239 -4.60 -23.16 17.08
N MET A 240 -5.52 -23.77 16.32
CA MET A 240 -6.94 -23.74 16.62
C MET A 240 -7.22 -24.45 17.96
N LEU A 241 -7.56 -23.68 19.00
CA LEU A 241 -7.97 -24.25 20.29
C LEU A 241 -9.29 -25.01 20.10
N PRO A 242 -9.34 -26.33 20.38
CA PRO A 242 -10.56 -27.10 20.22
C PRO A 242 -11.62 -26.63 21.22
N GLY A 243 -12.74 -26.11 20.70
CA GLY A 243 -13.88 -25.64 21.49
C GLY A 243 -14.38 -24.22 21.16
N ILE A 244 -13.61 -23.41 20.42
CA ILE A 244 -14.03 -22.05 20.04
C ILE A 244 -15.01 -22.11 18.85
N THR A 245 -16.30 -21.93 19.14
CA THR A 245 -17.37 -21.86 18.13
C THR A 245 -17.41 -20.51 17.40
N GLN A 246 -17.89 -20.51 16.15
CA GLN A 246 -17.85 -19.40 15.18
C GLN A 246 -18.44 -18.03 15.60
N ASN A 247 -19.12 -17.93 16.75
CA ASN A 247 -19.88 -16.75 17.19
C ASN A 247 -19.27 -16.00 18.40
N GLN A 248 -17.99 -16.22 18.73
CA GLN A 248 -17.29 -15.30 19.64
C GLN A 248 -16.69 -14.14 18.85
N ASP A 249 -16.89 -12.91 19.34
CA ASP A 249 -16.28 -11.72 18.73
C ASP A 249 -14.77 -11.93 18.59
N LEU A 250 -14.23 -11.69 17.40
CA LEU A 250 -12.78 -11.75 17.16
C LEU A 250 -11.99 -10.85 18.12
N ARG A 251 -12.59 -9.73 18.57
CA ARG A 251 -12.02 -8.84 19.60
C ARG A 251 -11.97 -9.44 21.01
N SER A 252 -12.78 -10.47 21.28
CA SER A 252 -12.75 -11.24 22.54
C SER A 252 -11.85 -12.48 22.46
N THR A 253 -11.46 -12.91 21.25
CA THR A 253 -10.64 -14.11 21.00
C THR A 253 -9.19 -13.79 20.62
N ALA A 254 -8.96 -12.65 19.96
CA ALA A 254 -7.62 -12.18 19.60
C ALA A 254 -6.82 -11.84 20.86
N THR A 255 -5.91 -12.72 21.25
CA THR A 255 -5.09 -12.55 22.46
C THR A 255 -4.12 -11.38 22.35
N HIS A 256 -3.68 -11.05 21.13
CA HIS A 256 -2.73 -9.98 20.84
C HIS A 256 -3.06 -9.31 19.49
N THR A 257 -2.90 -7.99 19.42
CA THR A 257 -3.00 -7.20 18.19
C THR A 257 -1.63 -7.05 17.55
N VAL A 258 -1.51 -7.34 16.24
CA VAL A 258 -0.26 -7.15 15.50
C VAL A 258 -0.16 -5.70 15.01
N ARG A 259 0.95 -5.01 15.32
CA ARG A 259 1.19 -3.62 14.90
C ARG A 259 2.12 -3.58 13.70
N ILE A 260 1.67 -2.91 12.65
CA ILE A 260 2.42 -2.70 11.41
C ILE A 260 2.76 -1.22 11.30
N PHE A 261 4.05 -0.89 11.34
CA PHE A 261 4.54 0.49 11.26
C PHE A 261 5.00 0.81 9.83
N CYS A 262 4.18 1.55 9.09
CA CYS A 262 4.50 2.08 7.77
C CYS A 262 5.16 3.46 7.93
N LEU A 263 6.49 3.51 7.85
CA LEU A 263 7.25 4.75 8.05
C LEU A 263 7.59 5.43 6.71
N GLY A 264 7.55 6.76 6.71
CA GLY A 264 7.65 7.54 5.47
C GLY A 264 6.40 7.41 4.59
N ALA A 265 5.24 7.13 5.21
CA ALA A 265 4.00 6.87 4.51
C ALA A 265 3.52 8.10 3.71
N ARG A 266 3.30 7.88 2.41
CA ARG A 266 2.90 8.85 1.39
C ARG A 266 1.66 8.34 0.65
N ALA A 267 1.84 7.53 -0.40
CA ALA A 267 0.70 6.96 -1.13
C ALA A 267 -0.09 5.95 -0.27
N GLU A 268 0.61 5.29 0.65
CA GLU A 268 0.13 4.21 1.52
C GLU A 268 -0.93 4.71 2.50
N SER A 269 -0.72 5.88 3.12
CA SER A 269 -1.65 6.50 4.06
C SER A 269 -2.97 6.92 3.39
N HIS A 270 -2.91 7.28 2.10
CA HIS A 270 -4.03 7.82 1.32
C HIS A 270 -4.94 6.75 0.68
N LEU A 271 -4.57 5.46 0.73
CA LEU A 271 -5.39 4.41 0.14
C LEU A 271 -6.73 4.25 0.90
N PRO A 272 -7.87 4.20 0.19
CA PRO A 272 -9.16 3.82 0.77
C PRO A 272 -9.07 2.56 1.66
N PRO A 273 -9.51 2.60 2.92
CA PRO A 273 -9.31 1.49 3.87
C PRO A 273 -9.82 0.10 3.45
N HIS A 274 -10.79 0.02 2.54
CA HIS A 274 -11.26 -1.26 1.98
C HIS A 274 -10.18 -2.02 1.16
N ILE A 275 -9.15 -1.32 0.69
CA ILE A 275 -7.93 -1.90 0.08
C ILE A 275 -7.13 -2.64 1.13
N TYR A 276 -6.88 -2.00 2.28
CA TYR A 276 -6.18 -2.64 3.40
C TYR A 276 -6.99 -3.74 4.09
N MET A 277 -8.33 -3.77 3.97
CA MET A 277 -9.12 -4.94 4.40
C MET A 277 -8.71 -6.22 3.66
N GLN A 278 -8.14 -6.13 2.45
CA GLN A 278 -7.59 -7.30 1.75
C GLN A 278 -6.44 -7.95 2.53
N LEU A 279 -5.68 -7.20 3.35
CA LEU A 279 -4.71 -7.77 4.28
C LEU A 279 -5.41 -8.48 5.45
N ALA A 280 -6.45 -7.88 6.04
CA ALA A 280 -7.21 -8.51 7.13
C ALA A 280 -7.82 -9.86 6.72
N TYR A 281 -8.36 -9.95 5.51
CA TYR A 281 -8.94 -11.19 4.98
C TYR A 281 -7.94 -12.33 4.79
N LEU A 282 -6.62 -12.07 4.76
CA LEU A 282 -5.58 -13.11 4.77
C LEU A 282 -5.30 -13.68 6.17
N PHE A 283 -5.74 -13.00 7.23
CA PHE A 283 -5.50 -13.38 8.63
C PHE A 283 -6.81 -13.30 9.43
N PRO A 284 -7.81 -14.15 9.14
CA PRO A 284 -9.16 -14.02 9.69
C PRO A 284 -9.24 -14.13 11.23
N SER A 285 -8.19 -14.63 11.88
CA SER A 285 -8.11 -14.77 13.35
C SER A 285 -7.42 -13.60 14.07
N THR A 286 -6.86 -12.62 13.34
CA THR A 286 -5.95 -11.61 13.92
C THR A 286 -6.45 -10.19 13.68
N ALA A 287 -6.36 -9.36 14.71
CA ALA A 287 -6.62 -7.93 14.61
C ALA A 287 -5.31 -7.16 14.34
N PHE A 288 -5.36 -6.21 13.40
CA PHE A 288 -4.22 -5.38 13.01
C PHE A 288 -4.35 -3.94 13.50
N GLN A 289 -3.22 -3.33 13.83
CA GLN A 289 -3.08 -1.89 13.98
C GLN A 289 -2.03 -1.39 12.98
N ILE A 290 -2.44 -0.62 11.97
CA ILE A 290 -1.52 -0.06 10.98
C ILE A 290 -1.23 1.39 11.35
N HIS A 291 0.04 1.69 11.62
CA HIS A 291 0.54 3.00 11.97
C HIS A 291 1.19 3.63 10.73
N PHE A 292 0.56 4.65 10.16
CA PHE A 292 1.15 5.49 9.12
C PHE A 292 1.88 6.66 9.79
N VAL A 293 3.19 6.73 9.59
CA VAL A 293 4.05 7.71 10.25
C VAL A 293 4.86 8.48 9.21
N GLY A 294 4.81 9.81 9.27
CA GLY A 294 5.58 10.70 8.41
C GLY A 294 4.78 11.94 7.98
N PRO A 295 5.42 12.97 7.41
CA PRO A 295 4.80 14.28 7.15
C PRO A 295 3.54 14.23 6.27
N ASP A 296 3.45 13.23 5.38
CA ASP A 296 2.33 13.02 4.45
C ASP A 296 1.33 11.95 4.94
N ALA A 297 1.45 11.46 6.18
CA ALA A 297 0.53 10.52 6.81
C ALA A 297 -0.75 11.21 7.31
N ILE A 298 -1.50 11.81 6.39
CA ILE A 298 -2.74 12.55 6.68
C ILE A 298 -3.95 11.61 6.51
N PRO A 299 -4.85 11.50 7.50
CA PRO A 299 -6.04 10.66 7.41
C PRO A 299 -7.05 11.19 6.37
N PRO A 300 -7.72 10.29 5.61
CA PRO A 300 -8.68 10.68 4.59
C PRO A 300 -9.85 11.47 5.19
N HIS A 301 -10.28 12.52 4.48
CA HIS A 301 -11.39 13.43 4.82
C HIS A 301 -11.17 14.38 6.01
N THR A 302 -10.02 14.35 6.69
CA THR A 302 -9.73 15.29 7.79
C THR A 302 -8.73 16.37 7.37
N LYS A 303 -9.10 17.65 7.54
CA LYS A 303 -8.16 18.79 7.38
C LYS A 303 -7.34 19.09 8.63
N SER A 304 -7.68 18.49 9.77
CA SER A 304 -6.92 18.60 11.01
C SER A 304 -5.59 17.86 10.87
N LYS A 305 -4.49 18.57 11.20
CA LYS A 305 -3.16 18.00 11.37
C LYS A 305 -2.87 17.61 12.83
N GLU A 306 -3.90 17.44 13.64
CA GLU A 306 -3.73 16.90 14.99
C GLU A 306 -3.15 15.48 14.90
N PRO A 307 -2.06 15.20 15.63
CA PRO A 307 -1.41 13.89 15.61
C PRO A 307 -2.28 12.82 16.28
N HIS A 308 -2.03 11.55 15.95
CA HIS A 308 -2.70 10.38 16.53
C HIS A 308 -4.21 10.31 16.25
N GLN A 309 -4.58 10.33 14.96
CA GLN A 309 -5.96 10.04 14.57
C GLN A 309 -6.17 8.53 14.37
N HIS A 310 -7.19 7.99 15.03
CA HIS A 310 -7.54 6.58 15.00
C HIS A 310 -8.80 6.35 14.16
N VAL A 311 -8.71 5.52 13.11
CA VAL A 311 -9.86 5.10 12.30
C VAL A 311 -10.06 3.60 12.46
N HIS A 312 -11.18 3.21 13.07
CA HIS A 312 -11.48 1.82 13.39
C HIS A 312 -12.39 1.18 12.34
N TYR A 313 -11.95 0.02 11.84
CA TYR A 313 -12.74 -0.94 11.07
C TYR A 313 -12.94 -2.21 11.92
N GLU A 314 -13.54 -3.25 11.34
CA GLU A 314 -13.92 -4.46 12.07
C GLU A 314 -12.72 -5.17 12.73
N GLN A 315 -11.76 -5.62 11.91
CA GLN A 315 -10.53 -6.32 12.29
C GLN A 315 -9.26 -5.44 12.26
N MET A 316 -9.37 -4.16 11.90
CA MET A 316 -8.21 -3.30 11.67
C MET A 316 -8.42 -1.89 12.23
N THR A 317 -7.38 -1.33 12.83
CA THR A 317 -7.32 0.08 13.26
C THR A 317 -6.19 0.77 12.52
N PHE A 318 -6.48 1.91 11.88
CA PHE A 318 -5.46 2.78 11.31
C PHE A 318 -5.13 3.88 12.31
N VAL A 319 -3.84 4.15 12.49
CA VAL A 319 -3.29 5.25 13.29
C VAL A 319 -2.51 6.14 12.35
N TYR A 320 -2.81 7.42 12.35
CA TYR A 320 -2.12 8.41 11.53
C TYR A 320 -1.35 9.37 12.43
N ASP A 321 -0.04 9.49 12.20
CA ASP A 321 0.79 10.53 12.80
C ASP A 321 1.66 11.23 11.75
N SER A 322 1.45 12.54 11.62
CA SER A 322 2.22 13.43 10.74
C SER A 322 3.61 13.80 11.27
N SER A 323 3.96 13.39 12.50
CA SER A 323 5.26 13.66 13.11
C SER A 323 6.39 12.86 12.44
N ARG A 324 7.63 13.19 12.81
CA ARG A 324 8.78 12.36 12.42
C ARG A 324 8.90 11.15 13.35
N TYR A 325 9.37 10.03 12.81
CA TYR A 325 9.49 8.80 13.58
C TYR A 325 10.36 8.94 14.84
N GLU A 326 11.39 9.81 14.87
CA GLU A 326 12.21 9.98 16.08
C GLU A 326 11.41 10.56 17.26
N SER A 327 10.38 11.36 16.99
CA SER A 327 9.43 11.83 18.02
C SER A 327 8.43 10.74 18.36
N TYR A 328 7.82 10.12 17.34
CA TYR A 328 6.80 9.09 17.53
C TYR A 328 7.31 7.82 18.24
N HIS A 329 8.59 7.49 18.08
CA HIS A 329 9.21 6.29 18.65
C HIS A 329 9.01 6.15 20.17
N ALA A 330 9.08 7.27 20.90
CA ALA A 330 8.87 7.26 22.35
C ALA A 330 7.40 7.04 22.75
N GLU A 331 6.45 7.47 21.91
CA GLU A 331 5.00 7.36 22.13
C GLU A 331 4.44 6.00 21.66
N ALA A 332 5.04 5.43 20.61
CA ALA A 332 4.69 4.11 20.06
C ALA A 332 5.19 2.93 20.91
N GLY A 333 6.19 3.16 21.75
CA GLY A 333 6.78 2.14 22.63
C GLY A 333 5.81 1.65 23.74
N PRO A 334 6.11 0.52 24.40
CA PRO A 334 7.25 -0.37 24.16
C PRO A 334 7.08 -1.19 22.87
N PHE A 335 8.20 -1.57 22.24
CA PHE A 335 8.19 -2.41 21.04
C PHE A 335 8.37 -3.89 21.40
N ASN A 336 7.66 -4.78 20.70
CA ASN A 336 7.69 -6.22 20.89
C ASN A 336 7.86 -6.93 19.53
N PRO A 337 9.04 -7.51 19.23
CA PRO A 337 9.31 -8.18 17.97
C PRO A 337 8.45 -9.41 17.61
N TYR A 338 7.60 -9.90 18.51
CA TYR A 338 6.63 -10.98 18.26
C TYR A 338 5.27 -10.46 17.76
N TYR A 339 5.03 -9.16 17.88
CA TYR A 339 3.77 -8.48 17.53
C TYR A 339 3.97 -7.25 16.63
N ASP A 340 5.19 -6.71 16.54
CA ASP A 340 5.50 -5.48 15.81
C ASP A 340 6.40 -5.74 14.60
N VAL A 341 6.07 -5.09 13.49
CA VAL A 341 6.83 -5.16 12.23
C VAL A 341 6.85 -3.79 11.55
N PHE A 342 7.98 -3.43 10.95
CA PHE A 342 8.18 -2.17 10.24
C PHE A 342 8.23 -2.41 8.72
N PHE A 343 7.58 -1.52 7.97
CA PHE A 343 7.61 -1.48 6.50
C PHE A 343 8.01 -0.09 6.03
N LEU A 344 9.02 -0.03 5.17
CA LEU A 344 9.58 1.17 4.57
C LEU A 344 9.28 1.12 3.07
N PHE A 345 8.30 1.90 2.61
CA PHE A 345 7.88 1.88 1.21
C PHE A 345 8.66 2.90 0.37
N SER A 346 9.53 2.39 -0.52
CA SER A 346 10.56 3.14 -1.26
C SER A 346 11.19 4.29 -0.45
N PRO A 347 11.93 4.00 0.63
CA PRO A 347 12.39 5.01 1.58
C PRO A 347 13.45 5.95 1.01
N GLY A 348 14.27 5.48 0.06
CA GLY A 348 15.38 6.25 -0.51
C GLY A 348 16.43 6.57 0.54
N LEU A 349 16.94 5.55 1.24
CA LEU A 349 17.98 5.67 2.27
C LEU A 349 19.28 6.26 1.69
N SER A 350 19.61 5.89 0.46
CA SER A 350 20.78 6.37 -0.29
C SER A 350 20.54 7.70 -1.00
N HIS A 351 19.28 8.07 -1.25
CA HIS A 351 18.93 9.21 -2.09
C HIS A 351 19.25 10.56 -1.39
N PRO A 352 19.96 11.52 -2.03
CA PRO A 352 20.51 12.69 -1.35
C PRO A 352 19.49 13.57 -0.58
N ALA A 353 18.25 13.66 -1.06
CA ALA A 353 17.21 14.47 -0.42
C ALA A 353 16.65 13.85 0.88
N THR A 354 16.76 12.53 1.04
CA THR A 354 16.10 11.74 2.10
C THR A 354 17.11 11.08 3.05
N LYS A 355 18.33 10.81 2.59
CA LYS A 355 19.43 10.19 3.35
C LYS A 355 19.67 10.84 4.71
N GLU A 356 19.81 12.17 4.78
CA GLU A 356 20.03 12.88 6.04
C GLU A 356 18.82 12.81 7.00
N MET A 357 17.60 12.59 6.48
CA MET A 357 16.42 12.40 7.31
C MET A 357 16.36 11.00 7.93
N TRP A 358 16.83 9.97 7.22
CA TRP A 358 16.82 8.57 7.69
C TRP A 358 17.96 8.22 8.67
N LYS A 359 19.12 8.89 8.60
CA LYS A 359 20.27 8.64 9.48
C LYS A 359 19.94 8.54 10.98
N PRO A 360 19.19 9.46 11.61
CA PRO A 360 18.82 9.34 13.03
C PRO A 360 17.71 8.29 13.29
N THR A 361 16.88 7.96 12.30
CA THR A 361 15.82 6.96 12.41
C THR A 361 16.35 5.52 12.38
N LEU A 362 17.38 5.22 11.58
CA LEU A 362 17.92 3.85 11.45
C LEU A 362 18.41 3.24 12.78
N PRO A 363 19.18 3.92 13.65
CA PRO A 363 19.56 3.40 14.96
C PRO A 363 18.35 3.07 15.84
N LEU A 364 17.33 3.94 15.89
CA LEU A 364 16.11 3.72 16.67
C LEU A 364 15.33 2.50 16.18
N LEU A 365 15.29 2.27 14.86
CA LEU A 365 14.69 1.08 14.27
C LEU A 365 15.45 -0.20 14.65
N LEU A 366 16.78 -0.20 14.54
CA LEU A 366 17.62 -1.35 14.89
C LEU A 366 17.63 -1.63 16.40
N ASP A 367 17.34 -0.64 17.26
CA ASP A 367 17.19 -0.86 18.69
C ASP A 367 15.93 -1.66 19.04
N THR A 368 14.82 -1.48 18.30
CA THR A 368 13.56 -2.21 18.55
C THR A 368 13.67 -3.75 18.46
N LYS A 369 14.71 -4.27 17.80
CA LYS A 369 14.89 -5.70 17.44
C LYS A 369 13.72 -6.33 16.68
N CYS A 370 12.81 -5.52 16.15
CA CYS A 370 11.67 -5.92 15.32
C CYS A 370 12.13 -6.18 13.88
N ALA A 371 11.32 -6.90 13.12
CA ALA A 371 11.60 -7.10 11.70
C ALA A 371 11.29 -5.81 10.91
N ILE A 372 12.22 -5.41 10.05
CA ILE A 372 12.10 -4.22 9.20
C ILE A 372 12.21 -4.69 7.75
N PHE A 373 11.20 -4.39 6.94
CA PHE A 373 11.20 -4.67 5.50
C PHE A 373 11.20 -3.37 4.72
N GLY A 374 12.07 -3.27 3.72
CA GLY A 374 12.12 -2.14 2.80
C GLY A 374 11.82 -2.57 1.38
N THR A 375 11.40 -1.61 0.57
CA THR A 375 11.15 -1.80 -0.87
C THR A 375 11.83 -0.70 -1.67
N GLY A 376 11.84 -0.79 -2.99
CA GLY A 376 12.35 0.26 -3.88
C GLY A 376 11.70 0.24 -5.25
N PHE A 377 12.03 1.24 -6.08
CA PHE A 377 11.38 1.52 -7.36
C PHE A 377 11.96 0.77 -8.56
N ASP A 378 13.24 0.40 -8.49
CA ASP A 378 13.96 -0.41 -9.47
C ASP A 378 15.13 -1.15 -8.78
N GLU A 379 15.87 -1.97 -9.53
CA GLU A 379 17.02 -2.73 -9.00
C GLU A 379 18.14 -1.83 -8.46
N LYS A 380 18.39 -0.70 -9.12
CA LYS A 380 19.48 0.22 -8.78
C LYS A 380 19.17 0.99 -7.50
N ASP A 381 17.93 1.47 -7.35
CA ASP A 381 17.39 2.11 -6.14
C ASP A 381 17.52 1.17 -4.93
N VAL A 382 17.04 -0.08 -5.07
CA VAL A 382 17.16 -1.12 -4.05
C VAL A 382 18.62 -1.40 -3.68
N MET A 383 19.50 -1.59 -4.67
CA MET A 383 20.91 -1.90 -4.41
C MET A 383 21.68 -0.71 -3.83
N ASN A 384 21.34 0.54 -4.18
CA ASN A 384 21.93 1.72 -3.55
C ASN A 384 21.54 1.82 -2.06
N ASP A 385 20.27 1.59 -1.73
CA ASP A 385 19.80 1.59 -0.33
C ASP A 385 20.44 0.46 0.49
N VAL A 386 20.63 -0.72 -0.12
CA VAL A 386 21.38 -1.84 0.49
C VAL A 386 22.84 -1.47 0.72
N ASN A 387 23.52 -0.90 -0.27
CA ASN A 387 24.89 -0.45 -0.13
C ASN A 387 25.02 0.63 0.98
N GLU A 388 24.06 1.53 1.13
CA GLU A 388 24.03 2.50 2.23
C GLU A 388 23.90 1.81 3.59
N ILE A 389 23.04 0.80 3.70
CA ILE A 389 22.87 -0.02 4.91
C ILE A 389 24.17 -0.76 5.25
N GLU A 390 24.84 -1.39 4.29
CA GLU A 390 26.10 -2.13 4.54
C GLU A 390 27.25 -1.19 4.91
N ASN A 391 27.36 -0.03 4.25
CA ASN A 391 28.39 0.97 4.55
C ASN A 391 28.15 1.76 5.86
N SER A 392 26.95 1.66 6.45
CA SER A 392 26.62 2.36 7.70
C SER A 392 27.38 1.86 8.93
N GLY A 393 27.90 0.63 8.89
CA GLY A 393 28.59 -0.01 10.01
C GLY A 393 27.68 -0.46 11.17
N PHE A 394 26.35 -0.44 11.02
CA PHE A 394 25.43 -0.84 12.08
C PHE A 394 25.42 -2.36 12.36
N GLU A 395 25.20 -2.73 13.62
CA GLU A 395 25.03 -4.13 14.04
C GLU A 395 23.62 -4.66 13.70
N LEU A 396 23.48 -5.17 12.47
CA LEU A 396 22.25 -5.78 11.96
C LEU A 396 22.44 -7.22 11.48
N ASP A 397 21.30 -7.90 11.35
CA ASP A 397 21.10 -9.17 10.68
C ASP A 397 20.23 -8.95 9.44
N TRP A 398 20.65 -9.48 8.28
CA TRP A 398 19.78 -9.60 7.12
C TRP A 398 18.69 -10.63 7.39
N LEU A 399 17.42 -10.26 7.20
CA LEU A 399 16.26 -11.16 7.22
C LEU A 399 15.90 -11.68 5.82
N MET A 400 15.94 -10.79 4.84
CA MET A 400 15.65 -11.09 3.44
C MET A 400 16.68 -10.39 2.56
N LYS A 401 17.31 -11.15 1.67
CA LYS A 401 18.24 -10.57 0.68
C LYS A 401 17.48 -9.73 -0.35
N PRO A 402 18.12 -8.72 -0.94
CA PRO A 402 17.50 -7.90 -1.98
C PRO A 402 17.04 -8.76 -3.16
N ARG A 403 15.77 -8.61 -3.56
CA ARG A 403 15.16 -9.35 -4.67
C ARG A 403 13.95 -8.64 -5.24
N GLU A 404 13.45 -9.13 -6.37
CA GLU A 404 12.15 -8.76 -6.90
C GLU A 404 11.00 -9.14 -5.94
N ASN A 405 10.06 -8.22 -5.75
CA ASN A 405 8.85 -8.42 -4.96
C ASN A 405 7.77 -9.12 -5.80
N ALA A 406 7.26 -10.26 -5.32
CA ALA A 406 6.21 -11.02 -6.00
C ALA A 406 4.90 -10.21 -6.19
N PHE A 407 4.68 -9.18 -5.36
CA PHE A 407 3.52 -8.28 -5.42
C PHE A 407 3.91 -6.83 -5.74
N ARG A 408 4.93 -6.61 -6.58
CA ARG A 408 5.21 -5.28 -7.15
C ARG A 408 4.02 -4.75 -7.97
N SER A 409 3.91 -3.44 -8.08
CA SER A 409 3.04 -2.79 -9.09
C SER A 409 3.49 -3.18 -10.49
N LEU A 410 2.58 -3.66 -11.34
CA LEU A 410 2.84 -3.86 -12.77
C LEU A 410 2.73 -2.55 -13.55
N LYS A 411 1.95 -1.58 -13.04
CA LYS A 411 1.88 -0.23 -13.60
C LYS A 411 3.22 0.48 -13.46
N HIS A 412 3.70 1.05 -14.55
CA HIS A 412 4.85 1.95 -14.58
C HIS A 412 4.46 3.38 -14.23
N GLU A 413 5.34 4.09 -13.54
CA GLU A 413 5.27 5.54 -13.34
C GLU A 413 6.44 6.21 -14.07
N ILE A 414 6.19 7.33 -14.74
CA ILE A 414 7.16 7.99 -15.60
C ILE A 414 7.69 9.24 -14.92
N ASN A 415 9.01 9.38 -14.85
CA ASN A 415 9.65 10.61 -14.39
C ASN A 415 9.32 11.74 -15.38
N MET A 416 8.60 12.75 -14.92
CA MET A 416 8.14 13.85 -15.79
C MET A 416 9.30 14.75 -16.29
N THR A 417 10.48 14.70 -15.66
CA THR A 417 11.68 15.45 -16.08
C THR A 417 12.52 14.73 -17.14
N ASP A 418 12.49 13.39 -17.14
CA ASP A 418 13.16 12.54 -18.11
C ASP A 418 12.28 11.32 -18.37
N VAL A 419 11.41 11.44 -19.39
CA VAL A 419 10.40 10.44 -19.74
C VAL A 419 10.98 9.08 -20.17
N ARG A 420 12.30 8.98 -20.31
CA ARG A 420 13.02 7.71 -20.54
C ARG A 420 13.13 6.87 -19.26
N GLN A 421 12.96 7.49 -18.09
CA GLN A 421 13.05 6.81 -16.79
C GLN A 421 11.64 6.43 -16.31
N SER A 422 11.42 5.12 -16.16
CA SER A 422 10.19 4.58 -15.56
C SER A 422 10.50 3.80 -14.28
N ALA A 423 9.67 3.96 -13.27
CA ALA A 423 9.71 3.24 -12.00
C ALA A 423 8.51 2.29 -11.87
N GLN A 424 8.63 1.25 -11.05
CA GLN A 424 7.49 0.43 -10.61
C GLN A 424 7.39 0.47 -9.08
N CYS A 425 6.22 0.83 -8.55
CA CYS A 425 6.02 0.90 -7.10
C CYS A 425 6.27 -0.47 -6.45
N ASN A 426 7.12 -0.51 -5.41
CA ASN A 426 7.54 -1.70 -4.70
C ASN A 426 8.14 -2.81 -5.60
N TRP A 427 8.91 -2.44 -6.64
CA TRP A 427 9.58 -3.36 -7.57
C TRP A 427 10.37 -4.46 -6.85
N GLY A 428 11.20 -4.05 -5.89
CA GLY A 428 12.04 -4.94 -5.10
C GLY A 428 11.74 -4.84 -3.62
N ILE A 429 12.26 -5.83 -2.88
CA ILE A 429 12.10 -5.97 -1.44
C ILE A 429 13.39 -6.48 -0.80
N TRP A 430 13.66 -6.03 0.42
CA TRP A 430 14.75 -6.45 1.30
C TRP A 430 14.27 -6.42 2.75
N GLY A 431 15.02 -7.04 3.67
CA GLY A 431 14.65 -7.01 5.09
C GLY A 431 15.82 -7.18 6.04
N ILE A 432 15.79 -6.44 7.15
CA ILE A 432 16.82 -6.37 8.19
C ILE A 432 16.21 -6.40 9.60
N ARG A 433 17.06 -6.62 10.60
CA ARG A 433 16.75 -6.55 12.03
C ARG A 433 18.01 -6.11 12.75
N GLY A 434 17.91 -5.31 13.82
CA GLY A 434 19.07 -5.09 14.69
C GLY A 434 19.47 -6.38 15.40
N ARG A 435 20.77 -6.61 15.58
CA ARG A 435 21.26 -7.85 16.21
C ARG A 435 20.68 -8.03 17.60
N ARG A 436 20.34 -9.28 17.91
CA ARG A 436 20.14 -9.76 19.27
C ARG A 436 21.41 -10.49 19.68
N TYR A 437 22.00 -10.12 20.81
CA TYR A 437 23.04 -10.93 21.40
C TYR A 437 22.38 -12.20 21.93
N ASP A 438 22.65 -13.34 21.31
CA ASP A 438 22.34 -14.63 21.91
C ASP A 438 23.02 -14.70 23.28
N VAL A 439 22.27 -15.11 24.30
CA VAL A 439 22.85 -15.38 25.61
C VAL A 439 23.80 -16.54 25.44
N LYS A 440 25.12 -16.25 25.38
CA LYS A 440 26.14 -17.29 25.44
C LYS A 440 25.85 -18.11 26.70
N PRO A 441 25.72 -19.45 26.60
CA PRO A 441 25.69 -20.26 27.81
C PRO A 441 26.95 -19.90 28.59
N SER A 442 26.80 -19.58 29.88
CA SER A 442 27.93 -19.32 30.75
C SER A 442 28.78 -20.60 30.78
N ASP A 443 30.03 -20.52 30.31
CA ASP A 443 30.99 -21.61 30.45
C ASP A 443 31.07 -21.97 31.95
N GLN A 444 30.69 -23.21 32.29
CA GLN A 444 30.79 -23.82 33.62
C GLN A 444 31.83 -24.94 33.59
#